data_AF-A0AAD8QWF1-F1
#
_entry.id   AF-A0AAD8QWF1-F1
#
_cell.length_a   1.000
_cell.length_b   1.000
_cell.length_c   1.000
_cell.angle_alpha   90.00
_cell.angle_beta   90.00
_cell.angle_gamma   90.00
#
_symmetry.space_group_name_H-M   'P 1'
#
loop_
_entity.id
_entity.type
_entity.pdbx_description
1 polymer ?
#
loop_
_entity_poly.entity_id
_entity_poly.type
_entity_poly.pdbx_seq_one_letter_code
_entity_poly.pdbx_strand_id
1 'polypeptide(L)'
;MPLCQSKKTNAMAGLGTVSIWRFGCIRRPRRPCRAQDRRPVATAPGWLGRWVRRHWLRKPAPAAAVPATEQLACAADEQDWSWLPEDLLLMAMESMEVLDVVQSGAVCSSWSAAYDQFLRLRLPARPNPPPCLLYARATDSAPAIYCPSTGATFPCRAGSGGSFVAGSARGWVFAADEATADPFLLNPLTGSRAALPPLATLKRVKGTFLDADGNVMYNIDHRRVVAAAEDVKPITARTARVRMFRRVAFSGDIVLLVHMPHGEASYARPGDERWIPLSTALAPFFFCPAIGAVYNNDNGLFYLMSQGGSIFSVDLSGPVPVGQPVTYMMMELRPNYKHTYYLVFRGRELLLVTRHLLLTRPRAGEKDVTTTDISIRKIACEVPAPEGLPGIGDDYALFLGHNEPMCLPVKDYPMLRRNCAYLADDSEQHFPPITRQDVGIWDFGSKTMEKFGEDLQPWMDEQPPIWITPSLY
;
A
#
# COMPACT_ATOMS: atom_id res chain seq x y z
N MET A 1 27.63 43.92 31.35
CA MET A 1 28.71 44.83 30.87
C MET A 1 30.00 44.45 31.58
N PRO A 2 31.21 44.58 30.99
CA PRO A 2 31.61 44.61 29.58
C PRO A 2 32.84 43.68 29.29
N LEU A 3 33.45 43.88 28.11
CA LEU A 3 34.85 43.62 27.72
C LEU A 3 35.16 42.43 26.79
N CYS A 4 35.19 42.81 25.51
CA CYS A 4 35.96 42.22 24.42
C CYS A 4 37.42 42.68 24.53
N GLN A 5 38.40 41.77 24.32
CA GLN A 5 39.77 42.14 23.96
C GLN A 5 40.27 41.29 22.79
N SER A 6 40.84 42.01 21.83
CA SER A 6 41.48 41.53 20.60
C SER A 6 42.84 40.87 20.86
N LYS A 7 43.30 40.03 19.91
CA LYS A 7 44.67 40.11 19.38
C LYS A 7 44.78 39.50 17.96
N LYS A 8 45.04 40.40 17.01
CA LYS A 8 45.80 40.23 15.75
C LYS A 8 47.26 39.83 16.11
N THR A 9 48.18 39.27 15.30
CA THR A 9 48.43 39.08 13.86
C THR A 9 49.80 38.37 13.77
N ASN A 10 50.08 37.55 12.75
CA ASN A 10 51.02 37.87 11.66
C ASN A 10 51.48 36.64 10.85
N ALA A 11 51.75 36.95 9.58
CA ALA A 11 52.04 36.10 8.44
C ALA A 11 53.55 35.96 8.14
N MET A 12 53.89 35.00 7.25
CA MET A 12 54.86 35.05 6.12
C MET A 12 55.27 33.60 5.76
N ALA A 13 55.70 33.18 4.56
CA ALA A 13 55.61 33.61 3.16
C ALA A 13 56.46 32.60 2.31
N GLY A 14 56.11 32.42 1.03
CA GLY A 14 57.00 31.93 -0.07
C GLY A 14 56.92 30.43 -0.43
N LEU A 15 57.13 29.97 -1.67
CA LEU A 15 57.44 30.56 -2.99
C LEU A 15 57.45 29.44 -4.09
N GLY A 16 57.10 29.78 -5.33
CA GLY A 16 57.51 29.13 -6.62
C GLY A 16 56.64 27.95 -7.15
N THR A 17 56.40 27.73 -8.46
CA THR A 17 56.72 28.40 -9.74
C THR A 17 55.99 27.66 -10.90
N VAL A 18 55.29 28.39 -11.79
CA VAL A 18 55.26 28.35 -13.29
C VAL A 18 55.24 27.00 -14.05
N SER A 19 54.25 26.70 -14.93
CA SER A 19 54.28 26.87 -16.43
C SER A 19 52.88 26.54 -17.02
N ILE A 20 52.11 27.45 -17.65
CA ILE A 20 52.05 27.86 -19.07
C ILE A 20 51.98 26.71 -20.11
N TRP A 21 50.82 26.57 -20.78
CA TRP A 21 50.67 26.71 -22.25
C TRP A 21 49.25 27.19 -22.61
N ARG A 22 49.21 28.26 -23.41
CA ARG A 22 48.05 28.88 -24.06
C ARG A 22 48.03 28.44 -25.52
N PHE A 23 46.85 28.21 -26.09
CA PHE A 23 46.40 28.65 -27.42
C PHE A 23 44.86 28.61 -27.36
N GLY A 24 44.06 29.58 -27.82
CA GLY A 24 44.29 30.62 -28.81
C GLY A 24 43.12 30.56 -29.81
N CYS A 25 42.17 31.49 -29.65
CA CYS A 25 40.91 31.77 -30.37
C CYS A 25 40.78 31.41 -31.86
N ILE A 26 39.52 31.28 -32.34
CA ILE A 26 38.88 32.16 -33.35
C ILE A 26 37.37 31.85 -33.48
N ARG A 27 36.59 32.89 -33.79
CA ARG A 27 35.11 32.97 -33.79
C ARG A 27 34.58 33.20 -35.22
N ARG A 28 33.41 32.62 -35.52
CA ARG A 28 32.34 32.98 -36.51
C ARG A 28 32.49 32.47 -37.98
N PRO A 29 31.42 32.52 -38.85
CA PRO A 29 30.13 31.80 -38.78
C PRO A 29 29.65 31.27 -40.18
N ARG A 30 28.63 30.36 -40.27
CA ARG A 30 27.48 30.36 -41.23
C ARG A 30 26.90 28.97 -41.58
N ARG A 31 25.59 28.86 -41.34
CA ARG A 31 24.48 28.26 -42.14
C ARG A 31 24.33 26.72 -42.26
N PRO A 32 23.07 26.27 -42.47
CA PRO A 32 22.56 24.99 -41.98
C PRO A 32 22.54 23.91 -43.07
N CYS A 33 22.72 22.65 -42.67
CA CYS A 33 22.42 21.49 -43.52
C CYS A 33 21.19 20.76 -42.98
N ARG A 34 20.20 20.62 -43.86
CA ARG A 34 19.06 19.69 -43.74
C ARG A 34 19.59 18.27 -43.54
N ALA A 35 19.00 17.53 -42.59
CA ALA A 35 19.03 16.09 -42.56
C ALA A 35 17.64 15.56 -42.14
N GLN A 36 16.91 15.15 -43.17
CA GLN A 36 15.99 14.01 -43.27
C GLN A 36 15.07 13.64 -42.09
N ASP A 37 13.77 13.67 -42.43
CA ASP A 37 12.62 13.06 -41.76
C ASP A 37 12.93 11.72 -41.07
N ARG A 38 12.80 11.70 -39.75
CA ARG A 38 12.41 10.49 -39.01
C ARG A 38 10.93 10.63 -38.64
N ARG A 39 10.08 9.91 -39.36
CA ARG A 39 8.67 9.72 -39.01
C ARG A 39 8.60 9.09 -37.61
N PRO A 40 7.73 9.56 -36.70
CA PRO A 40 7.44 8.84 -35.48
C PRO A 40 6.70 7.54 -35.83
N VAL A 41 7.16 6.43 -35.25
CA VAL A 41 6.45 5.14 -35.26
C VAL A 41 5.08 5.38 -34.63
N ALA A 42 4.03 5.09 -35.40
CA ALA A 42 2.65 5.28 -35.00
C ALA A 42 2.35 4.48 -33.73
N THR A 43 1.94 5.19 -32.67
CA THR A 43 1.28 4.60 -31.50
C THR A 43 0.08 3.78 -31.94
N ALA A 44 -0.02 2.54 -31.44
CA ALA A 44 -1.16 1.65 -31.66
C ALA A 44 -2.49 2.39 -31.46
N PRO A 45 -3.45 2.25 -32.37
CA PRO A 45 -4.56 3.17 -32.41
C PRO A 45 -5.57 2.83 -31.31
N GLY A 46 -5.85 3.81 -30.44
CA GLY A 46 -6.79 3.69 -29.31
C GLY A 46 -8.26 3.43 -29.69
N TRP A 47 -8.55 3.04 -30.94
CA TRP A 47 -9.88 2.56 -31.33
C TRP A 47 -10.10 1.12 -30.88
N LEU A 48 -9.07 0.24 -30.87
CA LEU A 48 -9.26 -1.17 -30.51
C LEU A 48 -9.73 -1.33 -29.06
N GLY A 49 -9.05 -0.68 -28.09
CA GLY A 49 -9.46 -0.70 -26.68
C GLY A 49 -10.77 0.07 -26.37
N ARG A 50 -11.20 0.98 -27.25
CA ARG A 50 -12.54 1.61 -27.15
C ARG A 50 -13.63 0.77 -27.81
N TRP A 51 -13.29 0.02 -28.85
CA TRP A 51 -14.17 -0.87 -29.58
C TRP A 51 -14.48 -2.12 -28.76
N VAL A 52 -13.47 -2.73 -28.13
CA VAL A 52 -13.64 -3.84 -27.18
C VAL A 52 -14.56 -3.44 -26.03
N ARG A 53 -14.34 -2.28 -25.39
CA ARG A 53 -15.22 -1.75 -24.33
C ARG A 53 -16.68 -1.54 -24.76
N ARG A 54 -16.91 -1.12 -26.01
CA ARG A 54 -18.28 -0.87 -26.53
C ARG A 54 -19.04 -2.14 -26.86
N HIS A 55 -18.36 -3.22 -27.22
CA HIS A 55 -18.99 -4.47 -27.66
C HIS A 55 -19.02 -5.57 -26.59
N TRP A 56 -18.22 -5.47 -25.51
CA TRP A 56 -18.16 -6.50 -24.44
C TRP A 56 -19.15 -6.31 -23.27
N LEU A 57 -19.64 -5.10 -22.98
CA LEU A 57 -20.43 -4.81 -21.74
C LEU A 57 -21.96 -4.89 -21.88
N ARG A 58 -22.51 -5.37 -23.00
CA ARG A 58 -23.96 -5.62 -23.10
C ARG A 58 -24.31 -6.95 -22.43
N LYS A 59 -24.90 -6.89 -21.22
CA LYS A 59 -25.71 -8.00 -20.71
C LYS A 59 -26.84 -8.29 -21.72
N PRO A 60 -27.09 -9.53 -22.14
CA PRO A 60 -28.34 -9.85 -22.82
C PRO A 60 -29.50 -9.64 -21.85
N ALA A 61 -30.53 -8.89 -22.27
CA ALA A 61 -31.79 -8.81 -21.55
C ALA A 61 -32.45 -10.21 -21.51
N PRO A 62 -33.17 -10.57 -20.45
CA PRO A 62 -33.88 -11.85 -20.41
C PRO A 62 -34.94 -11.86 -21.52
N ALA A 63 -34.84 -12.85 -22.42
CA ALA A 63 -35.74 -12.99 -23.54
C ALA A 63 -37.16 -13.28 -23.04
N ALA A 64 -38.09 -12.35 -23.26
CA ALA A 64 -39.51 -12.63 -23.18
C ALA A 64 -39.91 -13.56 -24.34
N ALA A 65 -40.66 -14.62 -24.02
CA ALA A 65 -41.11 -15.61 -24.97
C ALA A 65 -42.02 -14.98 -26.04
N VAL A 66 -41.65 -15.15 -27.31
CA VAL A 66 -42.48 -14.86 -28.48
C VAL A 66 -42.45 -16.12 -29.37
N PRO A 67 -43.58 -16.60 -29.90
CA PRO A 67 -43.67 -17.92 -30.50
C PRO A 67 -43.08 -17.99 -31.91
N ALA A 68 -42.73 -19.22 -32.28
CA ALA A 68 -42.04 -19.58 -33.50
C ALA A 68 -42.86 -19.35 -34.77
N THR A 69 -42.32 -18.56 -35.69
CA THR A 69 -42.48 -18.80 -37.14
C THR A 69 -41.35 -18.14 -37.91
N GLU A 70 -40.68 -18.99 -38.71
CA GLU A 70 -39.87 -18.72 -39.90
C GLU A 70 -39.28 -17.31 -40.05
N GLN A 71 -37.98 -17.17 -39.75
CA GLN A 71 -37.13 -16.19 -40.41
C GLN A 71 -35.72 -16.74 -40.56
N LEU A 72 -35.19 -16.51 -41.76
CA LEU A 72 -33.98 -17.07 -42.35
C LEU A 72 -32.78 -17.12 -41.39
N ALA A 73 -32.00 -18.19 -41.57
CA ALA A 73 -30.65 -18.34 -41.04
C ALA A 73 -29.74 -17.17 -41.47
N CYS A 74 -29.77 -16.08 -40.71
CA CYS A 74 -28.56 -15.34 -40.44
C CYS A 74 -27.86 -16.11 -39.33
N ALA A 75 -26.88 -16.94 -39.71
CA ALA A 75 -25.85 -17.34 -38.77
C ALA A 75 -25.30 -16.03 -38.19
N ALA A 76 -25.69 -15.71 -36.96
CA ALA A 76 -24.91 -14.82 -36.14
C ALA A 76 -23.57 -15.53 -36.04
N ASP A 77 -22.60 -15.02 -36.80
CA ASP A 77 -21.19 -15.36 -36.69
C ASP A 77 -20.82 -15.03 -35.24
N GLU A 78 -21.04 -15.99 -34.33
CA GLU A 78 -20.49 -15.96 -32.99
C GLU A 78 -18.99 -15.94 -33.23
N GLN A 79 -18.39 -14.75 -33.21
CA GLN A 79 -16.95 -14.58 -33.39
C GLN A 79 -16.25 -15.44 -32.36
N ASP A 80 -15.78 -16.61 -32.81
CA ASP A 80 -15.08 -17.57 -31.98
C ASP A 80 -13.64 -17.07 -31.81
N TRP A 81 -13.44 -16.26 -30.78
CA TRP A 81 -12.15 -15.67 -30.43
C TRP A 81 -11.13 -16.70 -29.92
N SER A 82 -11.49 -18.00 -29.85
CA SER A 82 -10.58 -19.06 -29.46
C SER A 82 -9.50 -19.35 -30.52
N TRP A 83 -9.75 -19.00 -31.79
CA TRP A 83 -8.84 -19.21 -32.92
C TRP A 83 -7.77 -18.13 -33.10
N LEU A 84 -7.78 -17.07 -32.29
CA LEU A 84 -6.75 -16.04 -32.37
C LEU A 84 -5.37 -16.64 -32.06
N PRO A 85 -4.35 -16.38 -32.90
CA PRO A 85 -2.96 -16.70 -32.58
C PRO A 85 -2.51 -16.08 -31.25
N GLU A 86 -1.62 -16.78 -30.54
CA GLU A 86 -1.12 -16.37 -29.23
C GLU A 86 -0.49 -14.97 -29.25
N ASP A 87 0.27 -14.63 -30.28
CA ASP A 87 0.89 -13.31 -30.44
C ASP A 87 -0.14 -12.17 -30.54
N LEU A 88 -1.27 -12.39 -31.21
CA LEU A 88 -2.37 -11.42 -31.24
C LEU A 88 -3.04 -11.28 -29.87
N LEU A 89 -3.18 -12.38 -29.12
CA LEU A 89 -3.72 -12.37 -27.76
C LEU A 89 -2.80 -11.60 -26.81
N LEU A 90 -1.48 -11.84 -26.87
CA LEU A 90 -0.50 -11.11 -26.06
C LEU A 90 -0.51 -9.62 -26.38
N MET A 91 -0.53 -9.23 -27.66
CA MET A 91 -0.65 -7.82 -28.06
C MET A 91 -1.96 -7.19 -27.59
N ALA A 92 -3.06 -7.93 -27.60
CA ALA A 92 -4.33 -7.46 -27.06
C ALA A 92 -4.22 -7.22 -25.54
N MET A 93 -3.65 -8.18 -24.79
CA MET A 93 -3.44 -8.07 -23.35
C MET A 93 -2.53 -6.89 -22.96
N GLU A 94 -1.47 -6.61 -23.71
CA GLU A 94 -0.61 -5.43 -23.47
C GLU A 94 -1.37 -4.10 -23.59
N SER A 95 -2.48 -4.09 -24.35
CA SER A 95 -3.34 -2.92 -24.51
C SER A 95 -4.43 -2.80 -23.44
N MET A 96 -4.64 -3.83 -22.63
CA MET A 96 -5.67 -3.92 -21.59
C MET A 96 -5.18 -3.37 -20.25
N GLU A 97 -6.14 -3.00 -19.40
CA GLU A 97 -5.87 -2.68 -18.00
C GLU A 97 -5.58 -3.97 -17.22
N VAL A 98 -4.81 -3.87 -16.12
CA VAL A 98 -4.38 -5.02 -15.33
C VAL A 98 -5.52 -5.97 -14.95
N LEU A 99 -6.68 -5.44 -14.52
CA LEU A 99 -7.83 -6.26 -14.13
C LEU A 99 -8.46 -6.97 -15.34
N ASP A 100 -8.49 -6.32 -16.50
CA ASP A 100 -9.00 -6.91 -17.74
C ASP A 100 -8.09 -8.05 -18.23
N VAL A 101 -6.76 -7.89 -18.10
CA VAL A 101 -5.80 -8.97 -18.40
C VAL A 101 -6.07 -10.20 -17.53
N VAL A 102 -6.32 -10.00 -16.22
CA VAL A 102 -6.66 -11.11 -15.31
C VAL A 102 -7.96 -11.81 -15.74
N GLN A 103 -9.00 -11.04 -16.06
CA GLN A 103 -10.29 -11.59 -16.51
C GLN A 103 -10.20 -12.31 -17.85
N SER A 104 -9.31 -11.85 -18.74
CA SER A 104 -9.13 -12.44 -20.07
C SER A 104 -8.74 -13.93 -19.99
N GLY A 105 -7.97 -14.34 -18.97
CA GLY A 105 -7.61 -15.74 -18.74
C GLY A 105 -8.80 -16.65 -18.37
N ALA A 106 -9.96 -16.10 -18.01
CA ALA A 106 -11.16 -16.89 -17.70
C ALA A 106 -12.08 -17.13 -18.92
N VAL A 107 -11.72 -16.62 -20.11
CA VAL A 107 -12.58 -16.66 -21.31
C VAL A 107 -12.65 -18.07 -21.90
N CYS A 108 -11.50 -18.64 -22.26
CA CYS A 108 -11.38 -20.01 -22.79
C CYS A 108 -9.95 -20.52 -22.63
N SER A 109 -9.68 -21.78 -23.00
CA SER A 109 -8.36 -22.41 -22.87
C SER A 109 -7.24 -21.66 -23.62
N SER A 110 -7.53 -21.17 -24.83
CA SER A 110 -6.57 -20.39 -25.64
C SER A 110 -6.16 -19.08 -24.95
N TRP A 111 -7.12 -18.34 -24.40
CA TRP A 111 -6.88 -17.11 -23.67
C TRP A 111 -6.22 -17.35 -22.30
N SER A 112 -6.56 -18.45 -21.63
CA SER A 112 -5.87 -18.87 -20.39
C SER A 112 -4.39 -19.16 -20.66
N ALA A 113 -4.08 -19.89 -21.74
CA ALA A 113 -2.70 -20.19 -22.12
C ALA A 113 -1.92 -18.91 -22.47
N ALA A 114 -2.53 -18.00 -23.24
CA ALA A 114 -1.94 -16.71 -23.55
C ALA A 114 -1.72 -15.85 -22.30
N TYR A 115 -2.63 -15.88 -21.32
CA TYR A 115 -2.47 -15.19 -20.05
C TYR A 115 -1.29 -15.76 -19.23
N ASP A 116 -1.17 -17.08 -19.13
CA ASP A 116 -0.03 -17.71 -18.45
C ASP A 116 1.29 -17.35 -19.13
N GLN A 117 1.30 -17.33 -20.46
CA GLN A 117 2.44 -16.89 -21.25
C GLN A 117 2.76 -15.41 -21.02
N PHE A 118 1.74 -14.55 -20.95
CA PHE A 118 1.87 -13.13 -20.64
C PHE A 118 2.56 -12.90 -19.28
N LEU A 119 2.11 -13.64 -18.25
CA LEU A 119 2.73 -13.61 -16.92
C LEU A 119 4.17 -14.14 -16.94
N ARG A 120 4.41 -15.26 -17.63
CA ARG A 120 5.72 -15.90 -17.73
C ARG A 120 6.76 -14.98 -18.38
N LEU A 121 6.35 -14.26 -19.43
CA LEU A 121 7.18 -13.29 -20.14
C LEU A 121 7.29 -11.95 -19.40
N ARG A 122 6.55 -11.76 -18.31
CA ARG A 122 6.41 -10.49 -17.59
C ARG A 122 6.05 -9.32 -18.50
N LEU A 123 5.14 -9.54 -19.45
CA LEU A 123 4.73 -8.51 -20.39
C LEU A 123 4.01 -7.37 -19.65
N PRO A 124 4.20 -6.11 -20.08
CA PRO A 124 3.56 -4.97 -19.46
C PRO A 124 2.07 -4.93 -19.81
N ALA A 125 1.20 -4.94 -18.80
CA ALA A 125 -0.16 -4.46 -18.97
C ALA A 125 -0.17 -2.93 -18.87
N ARG A 126 -1.18 -2.24 -19.39
CA ARG A 126 -1.30 -0.80 -19.15
C ARG A 126 -1.45 -0.57 -17.64
N PRO A 127 -0.50 0.14 -16.99
CA PRO A 127 -0.69 0.55 -15.61
C PRO A 127 -1.73 1.68 -15.55
N ASN A 128 -2.23 1.92 -14.34
CA ASN A 128 -3.28 2.85 -13.91
C ASN A 128 -4.64 2.23 -13.48
N PRO A 129 -4.75 0.98 -12.99
CA PRO A 129 -5.93 0.65 -12.21
C PRO A 129 -5.92 1.54 -10.94
N PRO A 130 -7.00 2.26 -10.63
CA PRO A 130 -7.10 2.96 -9.36
C PRO A 130 -7.07 1.94 -8.21
N PRO A 131 -6.71 2.36 -7.00
CA PRO A 131 -6.78 1.48 -5.85
C PRO A 131 -8.16 0.84 -5.69
N CYS A 132 -8.14 -0.45 -5.37
CA CYS A 132 -9.33 -1.27 -5.18
C CYS A 132 -9.39 -1.78 -3.74
N LEU A 133 -10.59 -2.12 -3.27
CA LEU A 133 -10.79 -2.74 -1.96
C LEU A 133 -10.68 -4.26 -2.10
N LEU A 134 -9.72 -4.87 -1.41
CA LEU A 134 -9.69 -6.31 -1.18
C LEU A 134 -10.46 -6.61 0.11
N TYR A 135 -11.41 -7.55 0.05
CA TYR A 135 -12.22 -7.92 1.21
C TYR A 135 -12.57 -9.41 1.19
N ALA A 136 -12.78 -9.97 2.39
CA ALA A 136 -13.32 -11.32 2.56
C ALA A 136 -14.82 -11.31 2.24
N ARG A 137 -15.28 -12.33 1.51
CA ARG A 137 -16.71 -12.58 1.29
C ARG A 137 -17.23 -13.51 2.38
N ALA A 138 -18.53 -13.47 2.65
CA ALA A 138 -19.19 -14.39 3.58
C ALA A 138 -18.83 -15.85 3.29
N THR A 139 -18.85 -16.68 4.34
CA THR A 139 -18.31 -18.04 4.46
C THR A 139 -18.28 -18.87 3.16
N ASP A 140 -17.15 -19.53 2.92
CA ASP A 140 -16.80 -20.41 1.79
C ASP A 140 -16.55 -19.73 0.43
N SER A 141 -16.64 -18.41 0.34
CA SER A 141 -16.30 -17.67 -0.87
C SER A 141 -14.87 -17.14 -0.85
N ALA A 142 -14.15 -17.28 -1.98
CA ALA A 142 -12.86 -16.63 -2.18
C ALA A 142 -12.97 -15.11 -1.96
N PRO A 143 -11.89 -14.45 -1.46
CA PRO A 143 -11.88 -13.00 -1.31
C PRO A 143 -12.17 -12.31 -2.66
N ALA A 144 -12.62 -11.06 -2.60
CA ALA A 144 -12.95 -10.30 -3.78
C ALA A 144 -12.32 -8.91 -3.78
N ILE A 145 -12.16 -8.38 -4.99
CA ILE A 145 -11.58 -7.08 -5.25
C ILE A 145 -12.69 -6.19 -5.81
N TYR A 146 -13.09 -5.17 -5.07
CA TYR A 146 -14.05 -4.15 -5.50
C TYR A 146 -13.31 -2.91 -6.01
N CYS A 147 -13.68 -2.45 -7.20
CA CYS A 147 -13.11 -1.27 -7.84
C CYS A 147 -14.08 -0.08 -7.70
N PRO A 148 -13.83 0.90 -6.81
CA PRO A 148 -14.79 2.00 -6.57
C PRO A 148 -15.07 2.87 -7.79
N SER A 149 -14.13 2.95 -8.74
CA SER A 149 -14.30 3.77 -9.94
C SER A 149 -15.22 3.15 -10.99
N THR A 150 -15.29 1.82 -11.05
CA THR A 150 -16.13 1.09 -12.03
C THR A 150 -17.38 0.50 -11.38
N GLY A 151 -17.39 0.37 -10.06
CA GLY A 151 -18.41 -0.37 -9.32
C GLY A 151 -18.33 -1.89 -9.53
N ALA A 152 -17.31 -2.39 -10.22
CA ALA A 152 -17.15 -3.81 -10.53
C ALA A 152 -16.46 -4.55 -9.39
N THR A 153 -16.83 -5.82 -9.22
CA THR A 153 -16.21 -6.77 -8.28
C THR A 153 -15.61 -7.93 -9.05
N PHE A 154 -14.35 -8.23 -8.73
CA PHE A 154 -13.57 -9.30 -9.35
C PHE A 154 -13.23 -10.38 -8.32
N PRO A 155 -13.24 -11.68 -8.71
CA PRO A 155 -12.76 -12.73 -7.83
C PRO A 155 -11.23 -12.58 -7.62
N CYS A 156 -10.78 -12.74 -6.38
CA CYS A 156 -9.36 -12.89 -6.07
C CYS A 156 -8.90 -14.29 -6.51
N ARG A 157 -7.72 -14.39 -7.13
CA ARG A 157 -7.12 -15.69 -7.49
C ARG A 157 -6.31 -16.30 -6.34
N ALA A 158 -6.17 -15.60 -5.22
CA ALA A 158 -5.63 -16.20 -4.02
C ALA A 158 -6.52 -17.38 -3.60
N GLY A 159 -5.93 -18.58 -3.54
CA GLY A 159 -6.65 -19.79 -3.13
C GLY A 159 -7.38 -19.61 -1.79
N SER A 160 -8.45 -20.38 -1.61
CA SER A 160 -9.37 -20.38 -0.47
C SER A 160 -8.76 -20.91 0.83
N GLY A 161 -7.62 -20.36 1.27
CA GLY A 161 -7.10 -20.55 2.63
C GLY A 161 -7.32 -19.27 3.40
N GLY A 162 -7.89 -19.34 4.61
CA GLY A 162 -8.32 -18.21 5.45
C GLY A 162 -7.18 -17.34 5.98
N SER A 163 -6.40 -16.77 5.06
CA SER A 163 -5.24 -15.95 5.36
C SER A 163 -5.67 -14.57 5.84
N PHE A 164 -5.09 -14.13 6.96
CA PHE A 164 -5.26 -12.77 7.47
C PHE A 164 -4.40 -11.79 6.69
N VAL A 165 -4.92 -10.62 6.36
CA VAL A 165 -4.19 -9.59 5.62
C VAL A 165 -3.91 -8.38 6.51
N ALA A 166 -2.62 -8.07 6.70
CA ALA A 166 -2.16 -6.99 7.58
C ALA A 166 -1.66 -5.74 6.83
N GLY A 167 -1.50 -5.81 5.51
CA GLY A 167 -0.90 -4.74 4.72
C GLY A 167 -1.01 -4.95 3.21
N SER A 168 -0.84 -3.89 2.43
CA SER A 168 -0.64 -3.95 0.98
C SER A 168 0.34 -2.89 0.53
N ALA A 169 1.17 -3.26 -0.45
CA ALA A 169 2.02 -2.34 -1.17
C ALA A 169 2.36 -2.95 -2.54
N ARG A 170 2.31 -2.12 -3.60
CA ARG A 170 2.77 -2.48 -4.96
C ARG A 170 2.15 -3.77 -5.52
N GLY A 171 0.85 -3.98 -5.32
CA GLY A 171 0.13 -5.17 -5.79
C GLY A 171 0.39 -6.45 -5.01
N TRP A 172 1.25 -6.39 -3.99
CA TRP A 172 1.41 -7.46 -3.01
C TRP A 172 0.65 -7.11 -1.73
N VAL A 173 0.16 -8.15 -1.05
CA VAL A 173 -0.43 -8.05 0.27
C VAL A 173 0.38 -8.86 1.26
N PHE A 174 0.59 -8.30 2.45
CA PHE A 174 1.17 -9.02 3.58
C PHE A 174 0.08 -9.86 4.22
N ALA A 175 0.22 -11.17 4.14
CA ALA A 175 -0.73 -12.14 4.64
C ALA A 175 -0.09 -13.07 5.69
N ALA A 176 -0.92 -13.80 6.43
CA ALA A 176 -0.47 -14.78 7.41
C ALA A 176 -1.25 -16.09 7.30
N ASP A 177 -0.55 -17.20 7.45
CA ASP A 177 -1.10 -18.55 7.34
C ASP A 177 -2.13 -18.85 8.45
N GLU A 178 -3.17 -19.60 8.12
CA GLU A 178 -4.30 -19.82 9.02
C GLU A 178 -3.97 -20.75 10.20
N ALA A 179 -3.13 -21.76 9.99
CA ALA A 179 -2.78 -22.71 11.04
C ALA A 179 -1.63 -22.20 11.91
N THR A 180 -0.64 -21.55 11.28
CA THR A 180 0.61 -21.16 11.94
C THR A 180 0.69 -19.66 12.24
N ALA A 181 -0.03 -18.79 11.54
CA ALA A 181 0.21 -17.35 11.56
C ALA A 181 1.58 -16.93 11.01
N ASP A 182 2.29 -17.82 10.30
CA ASP A 182 3.53 -17.45 9.64
C ASP A 182 3.25 -16.50 8.45
N PRO A 183 4.02 -15.40 8.33
CA PRO A 183 3.76 -14.38 7.35
C PRO A 183 4.25 -14.76 5.95
N PHE A 184 3.59 -14.25 4.92
CA PHE A 184 3.99 -14.35 3.53
C PHE A 184 3.46 -13.16 2.72
N LEU A 185 4.08 -12.89 1.57
CA LEU A 185 3.54 -11.96 0.58
C LEU A 185 2.66 -12.73 -0.42
N LEU A 186 1.52 -12.15 -0.78
CA LEU A 186 0.56 -12.70 -1.72
C LEU A 186 0.23 -11.67 -2.79
N ASN A 187 0.27 -12.07 -4.06
CA ASN A 187 -0.33 -11.28 -5.13
C ASN A 187 -1.79 -11.74 -5.32
N PRO A 188 -2.80 -10.88 -5.04
CA PRO A 188 -4.20 -11.28 -5.10
C PRO A 188 -4.71 -11.51 -6.54
N LEU A 189 -4.02 -10.98 -7.55
CA LEU A 189 -4.38 -11.14 -8.95
C LEU A 189 -3.82 -12.42 -9.58
N THR A 190 -2.60 -12.79 -9.22
CA THR A 190 -1.90 -13.94 -9.82
C THR A 190 -1.88 -15.17 -8.91
N GLY A 191 -2.18 -15.00 -7.62
CA GLY A 191 -2.05 -16.06 -6.61
C GLY A 191 -0.60 -16.36 -6.21
N SER A 192 0.39 -15.64 -6.78
CA SER A 192 1.81 -15.81 -6.45
C SER A 192 2.07 -15.57 -4.97
N ARG A 193 2.95 -16.38 -4.38
CA ARG A 193 3.34 -16.29 -2.96
C ARG A 193 4.85 -16.17 -2.82
N ALA A 194 5.28 -15.37 -1.85
CA ALA A 194 6.68 -15.32 -1.43
C ALA A 194 6.75 -15.45 0.10
N ALA A 195 7.47 -16.47 0.59
CA ALA A 195 7.59 -16.72 2.01
C ALA A 195 8.37 -15.60 2.72
N LEU A 196 7.91 -15.22 3.91
CA LEU A 196 8.66 -14.38 4.85
C LEU A 196 9.11 -15.24 6.04
N PRO A 197 10.06 -14.76 6.86
CA PRO A 197 10.51 -15.53 8.00
C PRO A 197 9.36 -15.90 8.95
N PRO A 198 9.37 -17.11 9.55
CA PRO A 198 8.34 -17.54 10.48
C PRO A 198 8.14 -16.58 11.64
N LEU A 199 6.92 -16.50 12.16
CA LEU A 199 6.57 -15.66 13.31
C LEU A 199 7.47 -15.99 14.52
N ALA A 200 7.79 -17.29 14.67
CA ALA A 200 8.65 -17.81 15.74
C ALA A 200 10.04 -17.16 15.81
N THR A 201 10.51 -16.53 14.72
CA THR A 201 11.84 -15.91 14.65
C THR A 201 11.86 -14.47 15.15
N LEU A 202 10.70 -13.86 15.44
CA LEU A 202 10.64 -12.54 16.08
C LEU A 202 11.24 -12.60 17.49
N LYS A 203 12.07 -11.62 17.85
CA LYS A 203 12.81 -11.54 19.13
C LYS A 203 11.94 -11.74 20.40
N ARG A 204 10.67 -11.34 20.32
CA ARG A 204 9.70 -11.40 21.44
C ARG A 204 8.99 -12.74 21.57
N VAL A 205 9.07 -13.59 20.56
CA VAL A 205 8.60 -14.96 20.64
C VAL A 205 9.70 -15.80 21.30
N LYS A 206 9.36 -16.47 22.40
CA LYS A 206 10.30 -17.29 23.19
C LYS A 206 10.19 -18.77 22.90
N GLY A 207 9.14 -19.20 22.23
CA GLY A 207 8.96 -20.57 21.79
C GLY A 207 7.57 -20.79 21.21
N THR A 208 7.41 -21.95 20.59
CA THR A 208 6.15 -22.46 20.06
C THR A 208 5.86 -23.82 20.68
N PHE A 209 4.57 -24.14 20.83
CA PHE A 209 4.10 -25.44 21.30
C PHE A 209 2.71 -25.71 20.73
N LEU A 210 2.21 -26.93 20.88
CA LEU A 210 0.85 -27.30 20.49
C LEU A 210 -0.05 -27.32 21.73
N ASP A 211 -1.28 -26.82 21.59
CA ASP A 211 -2.31 -27.02 22.62
C ASP A 211 -2.88 -28.44 22.59
N ALA A 212 -3.86 -28.71 23.45
CA ALA A 212 -4.50 -30.03 23.55
C ALA A 212 -5.20 -30.47 22.26
N ASP A 213 -5.60 -29.52 21.42
CA ASP A 213 -6.30 -29.75 20.16
C ASP A 213 -5.32 -29.81 18.96
N GLY A 214 -4.01 -29.67 19.22
CA GLY A 214 -2.98 -29.66 18.18
C GLY A 214 -2.80 -28.32 17.48
N ASN A 215 -3.38 -27.22 17.98
CA ASN A 215 -3.20 -25.90 17.41
C ASN A 215 -1.90 -25.25 17.87
N VAL A 216 -1.29 -24.45 16.99
CA VAL A 216 -0.03 -23.75 17.28
C VAL A 216 -0.25 -22.60 18.27
N MET A 217 0.57 -22.59 19.31
CA MET A 217 0.64 -21.58 20.36
C MET A 217 2.01 -20.91 20.37
N TYR A 218 2.03 -19.60 20.67
CA TYR A 218 3.23 -18.77 20.72
C TYR A 218 3.42 -18.18 22.11
N ASN A 219 4.60 -18.40 22.72
CA ASN A 219 4.98 -17.76 23.98
C ASN A 219 5.58 -16.38 23.73
N ILE A 220 4.87 -15.31 24.13
CA ILE A 220 5.27 -13.92 23.89
C ILE A 220 5.81 -13.27 25.16
N ASP A 221 7.02 -12.71 25.09
CA ASP A 221 7.65 -11.94 26.18
C ASP A 221 7.16 -10.49 26.19
N HIS A 222 6.31 -10.16 27.17
CA HIS A 222 5.72 -8.83 27.35
C HIS A 222 6.59 -7.87 28.18
N ARG A 223 7.80 -8.25 28.60
CA ARG A 223 8.65 -7.36 29.40
C ARG A 223 8.99 -6.06 28.67
N ARG A 224 8.73 -4.92 29.30
CA ARG A 224 9.13 -3.60 28.79
C ARG A 224 10.59 -3.27 29.04
N VAL A 225 11.16 -3.82 30.12
CA VAL A 225 12.54 -3.58 30.54
C VAL A 225 13.20 -4.93 30.84
N VAL A 226 14.47 -5.09 30.48
CA VAL A 226 15.21 -6.36 30.64
C VAL A 226 15.24 -6.84 32.09
N ALA A 227 15.33 -5.92 33.05
CA ALA A 227 15.35 -6.19 34.49
C ALA A 227 13.97 -6.50 35.11
N ALA A 228 12.88 -6.45 34.33
CA ALA A 228 11.55 -6.78 34.83
C ALA A 228 11.42 -8.29 35.09
N ALA A 229 10.51 -8.65 36.00
CA ALA A 229 10.10 -10.03 36.23
C ALA A 229 9.64 -10.69 34.91
N GLU A 230 9.79 -12.01 34.83
CA GLU A 230 9.33 -12.77 33.67
C GLU A 230 7.84 -12.55 33.42
N ASP A 231 7.50 -12.14 32.20
CA ASP A 231 6.12 -11.90 31.76
C ASP A 231 5.93 -12.51 30.38
N VAL A 232 5.92 -13.85 30.34
CA VAL A 232 5.70 -14.62 29.11
C VAL A 232 4.26 -15.12 29.10
N LYS A 233 3.52 -14.79 28.04
CA LYS A 233 2.11 -15.17 27.88
C LYS A 233 1.89 -15.92 26.57
N PRO A 234 1.20 -17.07 26.60
CA PRO A 234 0.87 -17.80 25.39
C PRO A 234 -0.26 -17.10 24.62
N ILE A 235 -0.18 -17.12 23.29
CA ILE A 235 -1.26 -16.69 22.39
C ILE A 235 -1.48 -17.74 21.29
N THR A 236 -2.71 -17.88 20.81
CA THR A 236 -3.06 -18.76 19.68
C THR A 236 -2.56 -18.18 18.37
N ALA A 237 -2.36 -19.02 17.34
CA ALA A 237 -2.11 -18.57 15.97
C ALA A 237 -3.17 -17.57 15.48
N ARG A 238 -4.46 -17.81 15.78
CA ARG A 238 -5.55 -16.86 15.49
C ARG A 238 -5.31 -15.48 16.11
N THR A 239 -4.92 -15.46 17.39
CA THR A 239 -4.62 -14.20 18.09
C THR A 239 -3.36 -13.54 17.51
N ALA A 240 -2.37 -14.35 17.13
CA ALA A 240 -1.13 -13.87 16.56
C ALA A 240 -1.35 -13.16 15.23
N ARG A 241 -2.13 -13.74 14.30
CA ARG A 241 -2.47 -13.10 13.02
C ARG A 241 -3.04 -11.70 13.23
N VAL A 242 -3.95 -11.57 14.19
CA VAL A 242 -4.69 -10.35 14.44
C VAL A 242 -3.88 -9.28 15.18
N ARG A 243 -2.96 -9.68 16.06
CA ARG A 243 -2.28 -8.74 16.97
C ARG A 243 -0.80 -8.56 16.67
N MET A 244 -0.11 -9.59 16.18
CA MET A 244 1.34 -9.52 16.01
C MET A 244 1.75 -8.58 14.89
N PHE A 245 0.94 -8.42 13.84
CA PHE A 245 1.27 -7.60 12.69
C PHE A 245 0.51 -6.26 12.74
N ARG A 246 1.15 -5.19 13.23
CA ARG A 246 0.48 -3.88 13.42
C ARG A 246 0.55 -2.99 12.19
N ARG A 247 1.74 -2.85 11.60
CA ARG A 247 1.98 -2.05 10.38
C ARG A 247 3.04 -2.70 9.52
N VAL A 248 2.87 -2.60 8.22
CA VAL A 248 3.80 -3.13 7.21
C VAL A 248 4.13 -2.03 6.20
N ALA A 249 5.41 -1.89 5.86
CA ALA A 249 5.89 -1.07 4.75
C ALA A 249 6.79 -1.92 3.85
N PHE A 250 6.78 -1.66 2.54
CA PHE A 250 7.45 -2.54 1.57
C PHE A 250 8.12 -1.76 0.44
N SER A 251 9.41 -2.06 0.21
CA SER A 251 10.21 -1.45 -0.87
C SER A 251 10.15 -2.21 -2.20
N GLY A 252 9.54 -3.40 -2.24
CA GLY A 252 9.63 -4.35 -3.36
C GLY A 252 10.51 -5.57 -3.07
N ASP A 253 11.52 -5.39 -2.22
CA ASP A 253 12.50 -6.43 -1.85
C ASP A 253 12.68 -6.58 -0.34
N ILE A 254 12.35 -5.55 0.44
CA ILE A 254 12.45 -5.52 1.89
C ILE A 254 11.07 -5.24 2.48
N VAL A 255 10.66 -6.09 3.41
CA VAL A 255 9.46 -5.92 4.24
C VAL A 255 9.89 -5.42 5.60
N LEU A 256 9.38 -4.23 5.99
CA LEU A 256 9.47 -3.73 7.34
C LEU A 256 8.15 -4.00 8.07
N LEU A 257 8.25 -4.62 9.23
CA LEU A 257 7.14 -4.99 10.08
C LEU A 257 7.25 -4.28 11.43
N VAL A 258 6.20 -3.54 11.80
CA VAL A 258 5.95 -3.09 13.18
C VAL A 258 5.04 -4.10 13.85
N HIS A 259 5.47 -4.63 15.00
CA HIS A 259 4.84 -5.77 15.65
C HIS A 259 4.65 -5.61 17.16
N MET A 260 3.85 -6.49 17.74
CA MET A 260 3.63 -6.61 19.18
C MET A 260 4.86 -7.18 19.92
N PRO A 261 4.95 -7.01 21.25
CA PRO A 261 3.92 -6.44 22.15
C PRO A 261 3.96 -4.92 22.35
N HIS A 262 5.03 -4.22 21.97
CA HIS A 262 5.18 -2.80 22.28
C HIS A 262 5.46 -1.93 21.06
N GLY A 263 5.16 -2.41 19.84
CA GLY A 263 5.47 -1.66 18.61
C GLY A 263 6.95 -1.72 18.27
N GLU A 264 7.61 -2.85 18.53
CA GLU A 264 8.94 -3.14 18.00
C GLU A 264 8.91 -3.21 16.47
N ALA A 265 10.03 -2.89 15.83
CA ALA A 265 10.16 -3.00 14.39
C ALA A 265 11.24 -4.01 14.01
N SER A 266 10.96 -4.83 13.00
CA SER A 266 11.89 -5.77 12.40
C SER A 266 11.76 -5.72 10.87
N TYR A 267 12.78 -6.16 10.15
CA TYR A 267 12.72 -6.26 8.70
C TYR A 267 13.27 -7.60 8.20
N ALA A 268 12.87 -7.97 6.99
CA ALA A 268 13.35 -9.15 6.28
C ALA A 268 13.13 -9.00 4.78
N ARG A 269 13.83 -9.82 4.00
CA ARG A 269 13.56 -10.03 2.58
C ARG A 269 12.73 -11.32 2.40
N PRO A 270 11.91 -11.41 1.34
CA PRO A 270 11.30 -12.68 0.97
C PRO A 270 12.36 -13.78 0.79
N GLY A 271 12.16 -14.92 1.45
CA GLY A 271 13.11 -16.03 1.48
C GLY A 271 14.15 -15.98 2.61
N ASP A 272 14.23 -14.90 3.40
CA ASP A 272 15.08 -14.90 4.60
C ASP A 272 14.55 -15.91 5.64
N GLU A 273 15.47 -16.49 6.42
CA GLU A 273 15.12 -17.46 7.47
C GLU A 273 14.64 -16.81 8.77
N ARG A 274 15.00 -15.54 9.04
CA ARG A 274 14.72 -14.86 10.30
C ARG A 274 14.47 -13.36 10.14
N TRP A 275 13.63 -12.82 11.02
CA TRP A 275 13.44 -11.38 11.16
C TRP A 275 14.67 -10.71 11.81
N ILE A 276 15.12 -9.59 11.24
CA ILE A 276 16.23 -8.79 11.77
C ILE A 276 15.64 -7.62 12.59
N PRO A 277 15.87 -7.55 13.91
CA PRO A 277 15.30 -6.50 14.75
C PRO A 277 15.99 -5.15 14.54
N LEU A 278 15.21 -4.08 14.48
CA LEU A 278 15.71 -2.70 14.35
C LEU A 278 16.03 -2.03 15.70
N SER A 279 16.14 -2.79 16.79
CA SER A 279 16.34 -2.23 18.14
C SER A 279 17.60 -1.36 18.28
N THR A 280 18.65 -1.65 17.51
CA THR A 280 19.90 -0.86 17.54
C THR A 280 19.77 0.44 16.73
N ALA A 281 19.22 0.36 15.52
CA ALA A 281 18.97 1.54 14.68
C ALA A 281 17.93 2.49 15.30
N LEU A 282 17.02 1.93 16.10
CA LEU A 282 16.00 2.65 16.85
C LEU A 282 16.35 2.76 18.35
N ALA A 283 17.62 2.62 18.74
CA ALA A 283 18.03 2.74 20.14
C ALA A 283 17.65 4.09 20.80
N PRO A 284 17.65 5.25 20.10
CA PRO A 284 17.13 6.50 20.68
C PRO A 284 15.66 6.46 21.14
N PHE A 285 14.93 5.37 20.84
CA PHE A 285 13.49 5.21 21.01
C PHE A 285 13.11 4.13 22.00
N PHE A 286 14.04 3.61 22.81
CA PHE A 286 13.81 2.45 23.70
C PHE A 286 12.56 2.56 24.61
N PHE A 287 11.92 3.73 24.69
CA PHE A 287 10.73 3.99 25.49
C PHE A 287 9.45 4.37 24.72
N CYS A 288 9.45 4.42 23.37
CA CYS A 288 8.26 4.80 22.59
C CYS A 288 7.92 3.79 21.48
N PRO A 289 6.76 3.12 21.54
CA PRO A 289 6.25 2.23 20.50
C PRO A 289 6.21 2.86 19.11
N ALA A 290 6.60 2.11 18.06
CA ALA A 290 6.25 2.49 16.70
C ALA A 290 4.76 2.21 16.43
N ILE A 291 4.10 3.11 15.72
CA ILE A 291 2.66 3.05 15.39
C ILE A 291 2.38 3.23 13.90
N GLY A 292 3.39 3.60 13.10
CA GLY A 292 3.27 3.85 11.66
C GLY A 292 4.58 3.57 10.95
N ALA A 293 4.48 3.10 9.70
CA ALA A 293 5.61 2.91 8.80
C ALA A 293 5.17 3.21 7.35
N VAL A 294 6.05 3.81 6.56
CA VAL A 294 5.86 4.09 5.12
C VAL A 294 7.21 4.01 4.41
N TYR A 295 7.22 3.56 3.16
CA TYR A 295 8.42 3.54 2.31
C TYR A 295 8.40 4.69 1.29
N ASN A 296 9.57 5.30 1.05
CA ASN A 296 9.71 6.34 0.03
C ASN A 296 10.50 5.82 -1.17
N ASN A 297 9.84 5.78 -2.33
CA ASN A 297 10.43 5.34 -3.59
C ASN A 297 11.52 6.28 -4.12
N ASP A 298 11.45 7.57 -3.82
CA ASP A 298 12.36 8.58 -4.39
C ASP A 298 13.76 8.52 -3.78
N ASN A 299 13.86 8.16 -2.49
CA ASN A 299 15.13 8.12 -1.76
C ASN A 299 15.50 6.75 -1.19
N GLY A 300 14.61 5.75 -1.31
CA GLY A 300 14.88 4.38 -0.86
C GLY A 300 14.81 4.17 0.66
N LEU A 301 14.26 5.11 1.41
CA LEU A 301 14.22 5.05 2.88
C LEU A 301 12.85 4.65 3.41
N PHE A 302 12.85 3.93 4.53
CA PHE A 302 11.67 3.70 5.35
C PHE A 302 11.52 4.82 6.36
N TYR A 303 10.28 5.21 6.67
CA TYR A 303 9.97 6.21 7.68
C TYR A 303 9.06 5.60 8.73
N LEU A 304 9.47 5.66 9.99
CA LEU A 304 8.68 5.18 11.12
C LEU A 304 8.22 6.34 11.99
N MET A 305 7.01 6.20 12.53
CA MET A 305 6.42 7.11 13.50
C MET A 305 6.24 6.42 14.84
N SER A 306 6.68 7.08 15.91
CA SER A 306 6.44 6.65 17.28
C SER A 306 5.10 7.16 17.82
N GLN A 307 4.57 6.51 18.86
CA GLN A 307 3.37 6.93 19.57
C GLN A 307 3.49 8.35 20.15
N GLY A 308 4.71 8.80 20.48
CA GLY A 308 4.97 10.16 20.94
C GLY A 308 4.88 11.21 19.84
N GLY A 309 4.87 10.82 18.56
CA GLY A 309 4.84 11.70 17.38
C GLY A 309 6.19 11.89 16.69
N SER A 310 7.28 11.38 17.27
CA SER A 310 8.60 11.50 16.62
C SER A 310 8.69 10.61 15.39
N ILE A 311 9.29 11.14 14.31
CA ILE A 311 9.44 10.49 13.00
C ILE A 311 10.92 10.33 12.67
N PHE A 312 11.28 9.19 12.09
CA PHE A 312 12.65 8.84 11.78
C PHE A 312 12.71 8.10 10.45
N SER A 313 13.80 8.31 9.73
CA SER A 313 14.13 7.52 8.56
C SER A 313 15.03 6.36 8.95
N VAL A 314 14.89 5.24 8.25
CA VAL A 314 15.75 4.07 8.37
C VAL A 314 16.20 3.66 6.97
N ASP A 315 17.52 3.62 6.80
CA ASP A 315 18.16 3.05 5.63
C ASP A 315 18.43 1.56 5.86
N LEU A 316 17.85 0.72 4.99
CA LEU A 316 17.99 -0.74 5.00
C LEU A 316 18.75 -1.28 3.78
N SER A 317 19.33 -0.39 2.97
CA SER A 317 20.07 -0.76 1.75
C SER A 317 21.45 -1.38 2.07
N GLY A 318 22.05 -0.97 3.19
CA GLY A 318 23.34 -1.48 3.66
C GLY A 318 23.25 -2.76 4.51
N PRO A 319 24.40 -3.36 4.86
CA PRO A 319 24.45 -4.55 5.71
C PRO A 319 24.04 -4.25 7.17
N VAL A 320 24.12 -2.98 7.59
CA VAL A 320 23.76 -2.52 8.93
C VAL A 320 22.67 -1.44 8.78
N PRO A 321 21.50 -1.60 9.41
CA PRO A 321 20.46 -0.59 9.42
C PRO A 321 20.93 0.72 10.05
N VAL A 322 20.65 1.86 9.41
CA VAL A 322 20.99 3.20 9.92
C VAL A 322 19.71 4.00 10.13
N GLY A 323 19.41 4.34 11.39
CA GLY A 323 18.29 5.21 11.75
C GLY A 323 18.73 6.66 11.95
N GLN A 324 17.93 7.61 11.46
CA GLN A 324 18.15 9.05 11.64
C GLN A 324 16.86 9.77 12.04
N PRO A 325 16.90 10.72 13.00
CA PRO A 325 15.74 11.52 13.34
C PRO A 325 15.37 12.47 12.20
N VAL A 326 14.08 12.50 11.86
CA VAL A 326 13.50 13.46 10.90
C VAL A 326 12.87 14.60 11.67
N THR A 327 12.04 14.30 12.68
CA THR A 327 11.44 15.31 13.56
C THR A 327 11.06 14.72 14.90
N TYR A 328 11.05 15.56 15.94
CA TYR A 328 10.51 15.24 17.25
C TYR A 328 9.23 16.05 17.44
N MET A 329 8.07 15.39 17.36
CA MET A 329 6.79 16.01 17.70
C MET A 329 6.32 15.49 19.05
N MET A 330 5.59 16.32 19.79
CA MET A 330 4.75 15.87 20.91
C MET A 330 3.30 15.90 20.45
N MET A 331 2.62 14.76 20.55
CA MET A 331 1.18 14.68 20.22
C MET A 331 0.34 15.02 21.44
N GLU A 332 -0.66 15.88 21.26
CA GLU A 332 -1.64 16.19 22.30
C GLU A 332 -2.56 15.00 22.56
N LEU A 333 -2.75 14.65 23.83
CA LEU A 333 -3.75 13.66 24.24
C LEU A 333 -5.06 14.39 24.54
N ARG A 334 -6.09 14.19 23.71
CA ARG A 334 -7.46 14.65 24.01
C ARG A 334 -8.28 13.53 24.64
N PRO A 335 -8.79 13.69 25.86
CA PRO A 335 -9.70 12.70 26.44
C PRO A 335 -10.96 12.58 25.57
N ASN A 336 -11.44 11.35 25.34
CA ASN A 336 -12.62 10.95 24.53
C ASN A 336 -12.47 10.97 22.99
N TYR A 337 -11.40 11.52 22.43
CA TYR A 337 -11.11 11.40 20.99
C TYR A 337 -10.05 10.32 20.77
N LYS A 338 -10.27 9.45 19.80
CA LYS A 338 -9.21 8.56 19.28
C LYS A 338 -8.68 9.14 17.99
N HIS A 339 -7.37 9.08 17.82
CA HIS A 339 -6.70 9.52 16.61
C HIS A 339 -6.04 8.31 15.96
N THR A 340 -6.20 8.21 14.65
CA THR A 340 -5.37 7.31 13.84
C THR A 340 -4.43 8.16 13.01
N TYR A 341 -3.15 7.80 13.03
CA TYR A 341 -2.10 8.61 12.44
C TYR A 341 -1.46 7.87 11.26
N TYR A 342 -1.32 8.56 10.15
CA TYR A 342 -0.77 8.03 8.92
C TYR A 342 0.37 8.92 8.44
N LEU A 343 1.48 8.29 8.07
CA LEU A 343 2.55 8.96 7.34
C LEU A 343 2.35 8.70 5.85
N VAL A 344 2.27 9.75 5.04
CA VAL A 344 2.07 9.62 3.59
C VAL A 344 2.96 10.60 2.84
N PHE A 345 3.50 10.17 1.70
CA PHE A 345 4.24 11.03 0.79
C PHE A 345 3.33 11.64 -0.26
N ARG A 346 3.36 12.97 -0.40
CA ARG A 346 2.78 13.71 -1.52
C ARG A 346 3.93 14.24 -2.39
N GLY A 347 4.29 13.48 -3.41
CA GLY A 347 5.55 13.70 -4.13
C GLY A 347 6.73 13.62 -3.15
N ARG A 348 7.50 14.70 -3.03
CA ARG A 348 8.64 14.79 -2.10
C ARG A 348 8.28 15.22 -0.68
N GLU A 349 7.03 15.58 -0.43
CA GLU A 349 6.61 16.08 0.87
C GLU A 349 6.12 14.94 1.76
N LEU A 350 6.68 14.81 2.95
CA LEU A 350 6.15 13.92 3.98
C LEU A 350 5.03 14.64 4.75
N LEU A 351 3.86 14.03 4.77
CA LEU A 351 2.68 14.55 5.45
C LEU A 351 2.29 13.61 6.61
N LEU A 352 1.83 14.21 7.70
CA LEU A 352 1.12 13.52 8.77
C LEU A 352 -0.37 13.77 8.60
N VAL A 353 -1.12 12.69 8.36
CA VAL A 353 -2.57 12.71 8.30
C VAL A 353 -3.12 12.15 9.61
N THR A 354 -4.01 12.90 10.24
CA THR A 354 -4.69 12.51 11.47
C THR A 354 -6.17 12.32 11.19
N ARG A 355 -6.64 11.08 11.31
CA ARG A 355 -8.08 10.76 11.30
C ARG A 355 -8.61 10.87 12.72
N HIS A 356 -9.52 11.80 12.94
CA HIS A 356 -10.16 12.04 14.23
C HIS A 356 -11.43 11.19 14.33
N LEU A 357 -11.50 10.40 15.40
CA LEU A 357 -12.56 9.43 15.64
C LEU A 357 -13.28 9.76 16.95
N LEU A 358 -14.61 9.81 16.89
CA LEU A 358 -15.47 9.84 18.06
C LEU A 358 -15.92 8.41 18.39
N LEU A 359 -15.78 8.04 19.66
CA LEU A 359 -16.30 6.79 20.19
C LEU A 359 -17.64 7.03 20.87
N THR A 360 -18.72 6.55 20.30
CA THR A 360 -20.02 6.55 20.98
C THR A 360 -20.23 5.19 21.65
N ARG A 361 -20.92 5.19 22.79
CA ARG A 361 -21.42 3.97 23.43
C ARG A 361 -22.92 3.90 23.18
N PRO A 362 -23.43 3.19 22.16
CA PRO A 362 -24.84 2.85 22.12
C PRO A 362 -25.27 2.09 23.39
N ARG A 363 -26.56 2.21 23.71
CA ARG A 363 -27.18 1.67 24.94
C ARG A 363 -27.09 0.14 25.08
N ALA A 364 -26.65 -0.57 24.04
CA ALA A 364 -26.56 -2.03 23.97
C ALA A 364 -25.11 -2.58 24.07
N GLY A 365 -24.11 -1.77 24.42
CA GLY A 365 -22.74 -2.26 24.63
C GLY A 365 -21.87 -2.38 23.38
N GLU A 366 -22.45 -2.19 22.19
CA GLU A 366 -21.71 -1.92 20.95
C GLU A 366 -21.00 -0.55 21.07
N LYS A 367 -19.97 -0.31 20.26
CA LYS A 367 -19.32 0.99 20.13
C LYS A 367 -19.33 1.35 18.66
N ASP A 368 -19.97 2.46 18.30
CA ASP A 368 -19.81 3.00 16.96
C ASP A 368 -18.59 3.90 16.93
N VAL A 369 -17.84 3.81 15.83
CA VAL A 369 -16.71 4.68 15.55
C VAL A 369 -17.11 5.53 14.35
N THR A 370 -17.12 6.84 14.54
CA THR A 370 -17.41 7.79 13.46
C THR A 370 -16.21 8.72 13.25
N THR A 371 -15.84 8.89 12.00
CA THR A 371 -14.84 9.83 11.52
C THR A 371 -15.43 11.22 11.56
N THR A 372 -14.89 12.08 12.43
CA THR A 372 -15.43 13.43 12.63
C THR A 372 -14.67 14.49 11.84
N ASP A 373 -13.38 14.26 11.60
CA ASP A 373 -12.52 15.17 10.82
C ASP A 373 -11.27 14.42 10.35
N ILE A 374 -10.62 14.94 9.31
CA ILE A 374 -9.30 14.50 8.87
C ILE A 374 -8.44 15.74 8.72
N SER A 375 -7.35 15.82 9.49
CA SER A 375 -6.40 16.92 9.40
C SER A 375 -5.08 16.49 8.80
N ILE A 376 -4.47 17.36 8.00
CA ILE A 376 -3.20 17.10 7.33
C ILE A 376 -2.19 18.16 7.75
N ARG A 377 -0.99 17.73 8.12
CA ARG A 377 0.13 18.63 8.43
C ARG A 377 1.35 18.22 7.64
N LYS A 378 2.08 19.21 7.11
CA LYS A 378 3.39 18.98 6.53
C LYS A 378 4.39 18.73 7.64
N ILE A 379 5.19 17.68 7.50
CA ILE A 379 6.33 17.45 8.38
C ILE A 379 7.48 18.31 7.87
N ALA A 380 7.72 19.40 8.59
CA ALA A 380 8.85 20.29 8.38
C ALA A 380 9.60 20.48 9.71
N CYS A 381 10.89 20.73 9.63
CA CYS A 381 11.72 21.09 10.78
C CYS A 381 11.54 22.56 11.21
N GLU A 382 10.62 23.29 10.57
CA GLU A 382 10.40 24.71 10.79
C GLU A 382 9.54 24.96 12.04
N VAL A 383 9.95 25.95 12.84
CA VAL A 383 9.24 26.41 14.04
C VAL A 383 8.86 27.88 13.82
N PRO A 384 7.57 28.27 13.98
CA PRO A 384 6.44 27.41 14.36
C PRO A 384 6.07 26.43 13.24
N ALA A 385 5.50 25.29 13.62
CA ALA A 385 4.99 24.33 12.64
C ALA A 385 3.95 25.02 11.75
N PRO A 386 4.00 24.82 10.42
CA PRO A 386 3.04 25.44 9.51
C PRO A 386 1.60 25.04 9.87
N GLU A 387 0.67 25.95 9.63
CA GLU A 387 -0.76 25.67 9.78
C GLU A 387 -1.17 24.42 8.98
N GLY A 388 -2.17 23.70 9.50
CA GLY A 388 -2.69 22.51 8.83
C GLY A 388 -3.14 22.82 7.40
N LEU A 389 -2.95 21.86 6.50
CA LEU A 389 -3.46 21.99 5.14
C LEU A 389 -4.98 21.85 5.15
N PRO A 390 -5.72 22.61 4.32
CA PRO A 390 -7.17 22.51 4.22
C PRO A 390 -7.64 21.16 3.64
N GLY A 391 -6.73 20.40 3.01
CA GLY A 391 -6.95 19.08 2.45
C GLY A 391 -5.70 18.58 1.74
N ILE A 392 -5.82 17.50 0.96
CA ILE A 392 -4.69 16.92 0.21
C ILE A 392 -4.33 17.74 -1.04
N GLY A 393 -5.24 18.61 -1.49
CA GLY A 393 -5.11 19.48 -2.67
C GLY A 393 -5.81 18.90 -3.90
N ASP A 394 -6.17 19.78 -4.85
CA ASP A 394 -7.01 19.41 -6.00
C ASP A 394 -6.32 18.49 -7.01
N ASP A 395 -4.99 18.40 -6.96
CA ASP A 395 -4.21 17.52 -7.83
C ASP A 395 -4.10 16.09 -7.30
N TYR A 396 -4.60 15.82 -6.08
CA TYR A 396 -4.39 14.55 -5.38
C TYR A 396 -5.66 13.96 -4.76
N ALA A 397 -5.62 12.64 -4.57
CA ALA A 397 -6.57 11.87 -3.77
C ALA A 397 -5.79 10.99 -2.78
N LEU A 398 -6.36 10.81 -1.59
CA LEU A 398 -5.73 10.07 -0.50
C LEU A 398 -6.48 8.74 -0.27
N PHE A 399 -5.78 7.68 0.08
CA PHE A 399 -6.36 6.39 0.47
C PHE A 399 -5.83 6.02 1.85
N LEU A 400 -6.74 5.80 2.80
CA LEU A 400 -6.43 5.52 4.21
C LEU A 400 -7.13 4.24 4.65
N GLY A 401 -6.45 3.41 5.43
CA GLY A 401 -6.99 2.14 5.96
C GLY A 401 -5.92 1.40 6.76
N HIS A 402 -6.10 0.12 7.04
CA HIS A 402 -5.11 -0.66 7.80
C HIS A 402 -3.72 -0.76 7.12
N ASN A 403 -3.68 -0.61 5.80
CA ASN A 403 -2.47 -0.70 4.99
C ASN A 403 -1.65 0.59 4.97
N GLU A 404 -0.50 0.53 4.28
CA GLU A 404 0.28 1.70 3.91
C GLU A 404 -0.61 2.72 3.16
N PRO A 405 -0.69 3.98 3.62
CA PRO A 405 -1.53 5.01 3.01
C PRO A 405 -0.98 5.41 1.64
N MET A 406 -1.87 5.74 0.71
CA MET A 406 -1.49 6.11 -0.65
C MET A 406 -1.96 7.53 -0.98
N CYS A 407 -1.10 8.34 -1.57
CA CYS A 407 -1.46 9.64 -2.11
C CYS A 407 -1.20 9.63 -3.62
N LEU A 408 -2.26 9.68 -4.40
CA LEU A 408 -2.20 9.50 -5.85
C LEU A 408 -2.57 10.80 -6.59
N PRO A 409 -1.83 11.17 -7.65
CA PRO A 409 -2.17 12.32 -8.47
C PRO A 409 -3.40 12.03 -9.33
N VAL A 410 -4.44 12.86 -9.20
CA VAL A 410 -5.74 12.66 -9.90
C VAL A 410 -5.60 12.78 -11.41
N LYS A 411 -4.57 13.47 -11.92
CA LYS A 411 -4.29 13.54 -13.37
C LYS A 411 -4.08 12.15 -14.00
N ASP A 412 -3.52 11.21 -13.23
CA ASP A 412 -3.25 9.84 -13.68
C ASP A 412 -4.46 8.93 -13.46
N TYR A 413 -5.42 9.39 -12.64
CA TYR A 413 -6.66 8.71 -12.28
C TYR A 413 -7.87 9.67 -12.34
N PRO A 414 -8.35 10.07 -13.54
CA PRO A 414 -9.40 11.08 -13.70
C PRO A 414 -10.75 10.73 -13.06
N MET A 415 -10.96 9.45 -12.74
CA MET A 415 -12.13 8.92 -12.04
C MET A 415 -12.14 9.23 -10.53
N LEU A 416 -10.99 9.60 -9.95
CA LEU A 416 -10.89 9.92 -8.52
C LEU A 416 -11.39 11.33 -8.25
N ARG A 417 -12.08 11.50 -7.12
CA ARG A 417 -12.50 12.82 -6.65
C ARG A 417 -11.28 13.58 -6.13
N ARG A 418 -11.13 14.81 -6.60
CA ARG A 418 -10.07 15.73 -6.18
C ARG A 418 -10.25 16.11 -4.72
N ASN A 419 -9.14 16.34 -4.02
CA ASN A 419 -9.15 16.80 -2.64
C ASN A 419 -10.09 15.96 -1.75
N CYS A 420 -10.01 14.64 -1.88
CA CYS A 420 -10.81 13.66 -1.12
C CYS A 420 -9.91 12.57 -0.52
N ALA A 421 -10.38 11.93 0.55
CA ALA A 421 -9.78 10.75 1.13
C ALA A 421 -10.74 9.54 1.05
N TYR A 422 -10.29 8.46 0.41
CA TYR A 422 -10.96 7.18 0.33
C TYR A 422 -10.58 6.36 1.57
N LEU A 423 -11.56 6.12 2.44
CA LEU A 423 -11.38 5.48 3.73
C LEU A 423 -11.77 4.02 3.64
N ALA A 424 -10.92 3.18 4.22
CA ALA A 424 -11.23 1.86 4.71
C ALA A 424 -11.05 1.84 6.24
N ASP A 425 -11.49 0.77 6.88
CA ASP A 425 -11.29 0.66 8.32
C ASP A 425 -9.82 0.36 8.67
N ASP A 426 -9.38 0.86 9.82
CA ASP A 426 -8.02 0.79 10.36
C ASP A 426 -8.06 0.54 11.88
N SER A 427 -8.60 -0.60 12.29
CA SER A 427 -8.69 -0.97 13.72
C SER A 427 -7.41 -1.64 14.20
N GLU A 428 -6.61 -0.94 15.00
CA GLU A 428 -5.68 -1.60 15.93
C GLU A 428 -6.52 -2.30 17.02
N GLN A 429 -6.73 -3.62 16.86
CA GLN A 429 -7.70 -4.45 17.57
C GLN A 429 -7.42 -4.70 19.07
N HIS A 430 -7.24 -3.63 19.85
CA HIS A 430 -7.19 -3.70 21.31
C HIS A 430 -8.60 -3.84 21.94
N PHE A 431 -9.66 -3.87 21.13
CA PHE A 431 -11.04 -4.00 21.59
C PHE A 431 -11.80 -5.06 20.77
N PRO A 432 -12.66 -5.90 21.40
CA PRO A 432 -13.55 -6.86 20.71
C PRO A 432 -14.44 -6.14 19.66
N PRO A 433 -15.01 -6.87 18.68
CA PRO A 433 -15.30 -6.36 17.34
C PRO A 433 -16.18 -5.11 17.43
N ILE A 434 -15.53 -3.97 17.25
CA ILE A 434 -16.21 -2.71 17.01
C ILE A 434 -16.58 -2.76 15.53
N THR A 435 -17.87 -2.76 15.21
CA THR A 435 -18.44 -2.67 13.87
C THR A 435 -18.00 -1.37 13.21
N ARG A 436 -16.80 -1.34 12.63
CA ARG A 436 -16.28 -0.12 12.01
C ARG A 436 -16.73 -0.01 10.56
N GLN A 437 -17.84 0.69 10.39
CA GLN A 437 -18.58 0.92 9.14
C GLN A 437 -18.22 2.25 8.45
N ASP A 438 -17.01 2.78 8.67
CA ASP A 438 -16.56 4.04 8.07
C ASP A 438 -15.66 3.78 6.87
N VAL A 439 -16.24 3.08 5.90
CA VAL A 439 -15.67 2.86 4.57
C VAL A 439 -16.41 3.77 3.59
N GLY A 440 -15.68 4.61 2.86
CA GLY A 440 -16.31 5.63 2.02
C GLY A 440 -15.34 6.72 1.55
N ILE A 441 -15.89 7.84 1.10
CA ILE A 441 -15.15 8.99 0.58
C ILE A 441 -15.39 10.19 1.50
N TRP A 442 -14.32 10.70 2.09
CA TRP A 442 -14.28 11.95 2.84
C TRP A 442 -13.90 13.10 1.92
N ASP A 443 -14.74 14.12 1.86
CA ASP A 443 -14.46 15.37 1.13
C ASP A 443 -13.86 16.40 2.08
N PHE A 444 -12.65 16.90 1.78
CA PHE A 444 -11.97 17.86 2.64
C PHE A 444 -12.61 19.26 2.61
N GLY A 445 -13.28 19.63 1.51
CA GLY A 445 -13.92 20.93 1.34
C GLY A 445 -15.24 21.03 2.10
N SER A 446 -16.13 20.04 1.95
CA SER A 446 -17.40 20.00 2.68
C SER A 446 -17.28 19.42 4.10
N LYS A 447 -16.19 18.70 4.40
CA LYS A 447 -15.98 17.94 5.65
C LYS A 447 -17.07 16.92 5.91
N THR A 448 -17.53 16.24 4.85
CA THR A 448 -18.57 15.21 4.93
C THR A 448 -18.06 13.89 4.39
N MET A 449 -18.64 12.79 4.87
CA MET A 449 -18.34 11.44 4.40
C MET A 449 -19.51 10.85 3.61
N GLU A 450 -19.23 10.37 2.40
CA GLU A 450 -20.13 9.53 1.60
C GLU A 450 -19.73 8.06 1.81
N LYS A 451 -20.60 7.28 2.46
CA LYS A 451 -20.33 5.85 2.71
C LYS A 451 -20.54 5.03 1.44
N PHE A 452 -19.75 3.98 1.26
CA PHE A 452 -20.06 2.96 0.25
C PHE A 452 -21.33 2.19 0.68
N GLY A 453 -22.19 1.84 -0.28
CA GLY A 453 -23.54 1.32 -0.02
C GLY A 453 -23.60 0.05 0.85
N GLU A 454 -24.75 -0.18 1.50
CA GLU A 454 -24.97 -1.28 2.45
C GLU A 454 -24.81 -2.68 1.82
N ASP A 455 -25.09 -2.82 0.52
CA ASP A 455 -24.94 -4.08 -0.23
C ASP A 455 -23.48 -4.54 -0.41
N LEU A 456 -22.52 -3.66 -0.13
CA LEU A 456 -21.08 -3.95 -0.19
C LEU A 456 -20.52 -4.49 1.13
N GLN A 457 -21.32 -4.78 2.15
CA GLN A 457 -20.86 -5.11 3.51
C GLN A 457 -20.73 -6.63 3.87
N PRO A 458 -20.21 -7.56 3.04
CA PRO A 458 -19.98 -8.93 3.49
C PRO A 458 -18.70 -9.08 4.34
N TRP A 459 -17.97 -7.99 4.65
CA TRP A 459 -16.74 -7.99 5.45
C TRP A 459 -17.01 -8.02 6.98
N MET A 460 -18.27 -8.12 7.41
CA MET A 460 -18.66 -7.92 8.81
C MET A 460 -18.14 -8.99 9.79
N ASP A 461 -17.70 -10.15 9.31
CA ASP A 461 -17.50 -11.28 10.23
C ASP A 461 -16.04 -11.46 10.69
N GLU A 462 -15.00 -11.02 9.96
CA GLU A 462 -13.62 -11.34 10.34
C GLU A 462 -12.53 -10.27 10.11
N GLN A 463 -12.52 -9.54 8.99
CA GLN A 463 -11.45 -8.59 8.65
C GLN A 463 -11.95 -7.36 7.86
N PRO A 464 -11.48 -6.14 8.20
CA PRO A 464 -11.83 -4.95 7.45
C PRO A 464 -11.30 -5.01 6.01
N PRO A 465 -11.98 -4.38 5.05
CA PRO A 465 -11.48 -4.29 3.69
C PRO A 465 -10.21 -3.45 3.67
N ILE A 466 -9.31 -3.74 2.73
CA ILE A 466 -8.03 -3.04 2.64
C ILE A 466 -7.79 -2.50 1.22
N TRP A 467 -7.11 -1.37 1.13
CA TRP A 467 -6.76 -0.78 -0.16
C TRP A 467 -5.56 -1.48 -0.79
N ILE A 468 -5.71 -1.92 -2.04
CA ILE A 468 -4.63 -2.49 -2.84
C ILE A 468 -4.46 -1.66 -4.12
N THR A 469 -3.23 -1.54 -4.62
CA THR A 469 -2.98 -1.08 -5.99
C THR A 469 -2.76 -2.31 -6.86
N PRO A 470 -3.70 -2.69 -7.75
CA PRO A 470 -3.58 -3.90 -8.55
C PRO A 470 -2.32 -3.88 -9.43
N SER A 471 -1.46 -4.90 -9.30
CA SER A 471 -0.27 -5.12 -10.14
C SER A 471 -0.09 -6.61 -10.40
N LEU A 472 0.38 -6.97 -11.59
CA LEU A 472 0.71 -8.37 -11.92
C LEU A 472 2.07 -8.81 -11.36
N TYR A 473 2.99 -7.86 -11.16
CA TYR A 473 4.38 -8.10 -10.75
C TYR A 473 4.74 -7.33 -9.49
#